data_AF-A0A661RWM5-F1
#
_entry.id   AF-A0A661RWM5-F1
#
_cell.length_a   1.000
_cell.length_b   1.000
_cell.length_c   1.000
_cell.angle_alpha   90.00
_cell.angle_beta   90.00
_cell.angle_gamma   90.00
#
_symmetry.space_group_name_H-M   'P 1'
#
loop_
_entity.id
_entity.type
_entity.pdbx_description
1 polymer ?
#
loop_
_entity_poly.entity_id
_entity_poly.type
_entity_poly.pdbx_seq_one_letter_code
_entity_poly.pdbx_strand_id
1 'polypeptide(L)'
;MSISLGPFIITPYLVDHSAYDAYAIQIEADGKKLFYSGDFRGHGRKRKLLDRLVAHPPVKIDTLLMEGTTLSRGSDVIQTINGHRFRKSRLF
;
A
#
# COMPACT_ATOMS: atom_id res chain seq x y z
N MET A 1 5.55 -7.79 -14.77
CA MET A 1 5.17 -9.16 -15.15
C MET A 1 4.15 -9.64 -14.13
N SER A 2 2.98 -10.12 -14.55
CA SER A 2 1.97 -10.69 -13.65
C SER A 2 2.06 -12.22 -13.65
N ILE A 3 1.63 -12.84 -12.55
CA ILE A 3 1.59 -14.29 -12.38
C ILE A 3 0.13 -14.71 -12.30
N SER A 4 -0.26 -15.73 -13.06
CA SER A 4 -1.59 -16.33 -12.96
C SER A 4 -1.53 -17.57 -12.06
N LEU A 5 -2.41 -17.64 -11.06
CA LEU A 5 -2.53 -18.77 -10.15
C LEU A 5 -4.02 -19.11 -9.96
N GLY A 6 -4.50 -20.11 -10.69
CA GLY A 6 -5.94 -20.43 -10.71
C GLY A 6 -6.77 -19.23 -11.16
N PRO A 7 -7.82 -18.82 -10.41
CA PRO A 7 -8.64 -17.67 -10.77
C PRO A 7 -7.99 -16.31 -10.48
N PHE A 8 -6.77 -16.30 -9.92
CA PHE A 8 -6.10 -15.09 -9.47
C PHE A 8 -5.05 -14.61 -10.47
N ILE A 9 -5.05 -13.31 -10.74
CA ILE A 9 -3.98 -12.59 -11.43
C ILE A 9 -3.25 -11.75 -10.40
N ILE A 10 -1.95 -12.01 -10.22
CA ILE A 10 -1.11 -11.39 -9.19
C ILE A 10 -0.11 -10.48 -9.87
N THR A 11 -0.14 -9.18 -9.56
CA THR A 11 0.77 -8.17 -10.10
C THR A 11 1.63 -7.58 -8.98
N PRO A 12 2.95 -7.85 -8.96
CA PRO A 12 3.86 -7.29 -7.96
C PRO A 12 4.30 -5.86 -8.33
N TYR A 13 4.45 -5.02 -7.31
CA TYR A 13 4.94 -3.64 -7.37
C TYR A 13 6.12 -3.50 -6.41
N LEU A 14 7.29 -3.14 -6.90
CA LEU A 14 8.46 -2.94 -6.03
C LEU A 14 8.19 -1.81 -5.03
N VAL A 15 8.46 -2.07 -3.75
CA VAL A 15 8.37 -1.08 -2.67
C VAL A 15 9.70 -0.93 -1.93
N ASP A 16 9.84 0.16 -1.17
CA ASP A 16 11.02 0.42 -0.34
C ASP A 16 10.90 -0.26 1.02
N HIS A 17 11.76 -1.23 1.30
CA HIS A 17 11.94 -1.85 2.61
C HIS A 17 13.39 -2.26 2.81
N SER A 18 13.80 -2.45 4.07
CA SER A 18 15.09 -3.02 4.48
C SER A 18 15.42 -4.41 3.90
N ALA A 19 14.45 -5.19 3.42
CA ALA A 19 14.70 -6.44 2.72
C ALA A 19 14.90 -6.18 1.21
N TYR A 20 15.85 -6.89 0.59
CA TYR A 20 15.94 -6.93 -0.86
C TYR A 20 14.61 -7.46 -1.44
N ASP A 21 14.15 -6.85 -2.54
CA ASP A 21 12.94 -7.24 -3.26
C ASP A 21 11.63 -7.25 -2.46
N ALA A 22 11.38 -6.21 -1.65
CA ALA A 22 10.06 -5.98 -1.09
C ALA A 22 9.04 -5.58 -2.17
N TYR A 23 7.85 -6.18 -2.11
CA TYR A 23 6.77 -5.93 -3.06
C TYR A 23 5.45 -5.62 -2.34
N ALA A 24 4.74 -4.60 -2.84
CA ALA A 24 3.28 -4.55 -2.77
C ALA A 24 2.70 -5.46 -3.85
N ILE A 25 1.47 -5.93 -3.67
CA ILE A 25 0.84 -6.90 -4.57
C ILE A 25 -0.59 -6.46 -4.86
N GLN A 26 -0.94 -6.41 -6.14
CA GLN A 26 -2.32 -6.36 -6.60
C GLN A 26 -2.78 -7.77 -6.95
N ILE A 27 -3.98 -8.13 -6.48
CA ILE A 27 -4.62 -9.41 -6.79
C ILE A 27 -5.94 -9.09 -7.48
N GLU A 28 -6.15 -9.69 -8.65
CA GLU A 28 -7.42 -9.62 -9.37
C GLU A 28 -8.06 -11.00 -9.44
N ALA A 29 -9.34 -11.08 -9.09
CA ALA A 29 -10.16 -12.27 -9.27
C ALA A 29 -11.63 -11.88 -9.34
N ASP A 30 -12.41 -12.57 -10.18
CA ASP A 30 -13.86 -12.35 -10.30
C ASP A 30 -14.26 -10.86 -10.50
N GLY A 31 -13.50 -10.15 -11.32
CA GLY A 31 -13.70 -8.72 -11.59
C GLY A 31 -13.40 -7.78 -10.41
N LYS A 32 -12.90 -8.31 -9.29
CA LYS A 32 -12.50 -7.55 -8.09
C LYS A 32 -10.99 -7.35 -8.03
N LYS A 33 -10.57 -6.19 -7.50
CA LYS A 33 -9.16 -5.84 -7.32
C LYS A 33 -8.86 -5.53 -5.86
N LEU A 34 -7.94 -6.30 -5.29
CA LEU A 34 -7.35 -6.06 -3.98
C LEU A 34 -5.92 -5.56 -4.14
N PHE A 35 -5.56 -4.54 -3.37
CA PHE A 35 -4.18 -4.09 -3.27
C PHE A 35 -3.66 -4.31 -1.85
N TYR A 36 -2.59 -5.09 -1.71
CA TYR A 36 -1.84 -5.25 -0.47
C TYR A 36 -0.55 -4.44 -0.53
N SER A 37 -0.35 -3.52 0.40
CA SER A 37 0.80 -2.61 0.35
C SER A 37 2.15 -3.29 0.67
N GLY A 38 2.13 -4.46 1.33
CA GLY A 38 3.30 -4.95 2.05
C GLY A 38 3.69 -4.01 3.20
N ASP A 39 4.86 -4.24 3.78
CA ASP A 39 5.54 -3.28 4.67
C ASP A 39 6.36 -2.33 3.78
N PHE A 40 6.17 -1.02 3.95
CA PHE A 40 6.89 -0.01 3.19
C PHE A 40 7.31 1.13 4.11
N ARG A 41 8.52 1.66 3.88
CA ARG A 41 9.05 2.78 4.66
C ARG A 41 9.07 4.06 3.83
N GLY A 42 8.56 5.14 4.41
CA GLY A 42 8.58 6.47 3.78
C GLY A 42 9.91 7.23 3.85
N HIS A 43 10.93 6.65 4.50
CA HIS A 43 12.19 7.34 4.81
C HIS A 43 13.46 6.51 4.48
N GLY A 44 13.42 5.69 3.43
CA GLY A 44 14.53 4.83 3.00
C GLY A 44 15.20 5.23 1.68
N ARG A 45 16.21 4.44 1.26
CA ARG A 45 17.01 4.66 0.04
C ARG A 45 16.15 4.60 -1.23
N LYS A 46 15.03 3.87 -1.23
CA LYS A 46 14.11 3.77 -2.37
C LYS A 46 12.81 4.54 -2.14
N ARG A 47 12.78 5.59 -1.30
CA ARG A 47 11.62 6.48 -1.08
C ARG A 47 10.90 6.90 -2.36
N LYS A 48 11.65 7.10 -3.45
CA LYS A 48 11.11 7.39 -4.79
C LYS A 48 10.11 6.35 -5.31
N LEU A 49 10.15 5.10 -4.84
CA LEU A 49 9.17 4.05 -5.17
C LEU A 49 7.83 4.31 -4.48
N LEU A 50 7.84 4.71 -3.20
CA LEU A 50 6.63 5.13 -2.50
C LEU A 50 6.07 6.40 -3.13
N ASP A 51 6.91 7.39 -3.42
CA ASP A 51 6.47 8.63 -4.08
C ASP A 51 5.83 8.34 -5.45
N ARG A 52 6.39 7.39 -6.22
CA ARG A 52 5.82 6.95 -7.50
C ARG A 52 4.49 6.22 -7.32
N LEU A 53 4.36 5.36 -6.31
CA LEU A 53 3.12 4.67 -6.00
C LEU A 53 2.02 5.66 -5.57
N VAL A 54 2.36 6.70 -4.81
CA VAL A 54 1.42 7.75 -4.40
C VAL A 54 1.04 8.66 -5.58
N ALA A 55 2.00 9.00 -6.44
CA ALA A 55 1.75 9.82 -7.63
C ALA A 55 0.96 9.08 -8.72
N HIS A 56 1.14 7.76 -8.82
CA HIS A 56 0.48 6.90 -9.80
C HIS A 56 -0.13 5.69 -9.08
N PRO A 57 -1.18 5.90 -8.25
CA PRO A 57 -1.77 4.83 -7.50
C PRO A 57 -2.44 3.83 -8.43
N PRO A 58 -2.48 2.54 -8.06
CA PRO A 58 -3.32 1.56 -8.73
C PRO A 58 -4.77 2.08 -8.80
N VAL A 59 -5.34 2.04 -10.00
CA VAL A 59 -6.70 2.55 -10.24
C VAL A 59 -7.74 1.45 -10.07
N LYS A 60 -8.95 1.83 -9.64
CA LYS A 60 -10.11 0.92 -9.49
C LYS A 60 -9.84 -0.25 -8.53
N ILE A 61 -9.20 0.05 -7.40
CA ILE A 61 -9.03 -0.92 -6.31
C ILE A 61 -10.33 -0.97 -5.50
N ASP A 62 -10.93 -2.14 -5.36
CA ASP A 62 -12.10 -2.38 -4.51
C ASP A 62 -11.70 -2.41 -3.03
N THR A 63 -10.54 -2.99 -2.71
CA THR A 63 -10.08 -3.20 -1.33
C THR A 63 -8.59 -2.89 -1.18
N LEU A 64 -8.24 -2.06 -0.19
CA LEU A 64 -6.85 -1.77 0.19
C LEU A 64 -6.54 -2.44 1.54
N LEU A 65 -5.60 -3.38 1.54
CA LEU A 65 -4.98 -3.91 2.74
C LEU A 65 -3.62 -3.23 2.92
N MET A 66 -3.51 -2.39 3.95
CA MET A 66 -2.31 -1.59 4.20
C MET A 66 -1.68 -1.96 5.53
N GLU A 67 -0.34 -1.93 5.60
CA GLU A 67 0.32 -2.06 6.90
C GLU A 67 -0.07 -0.94 7.88
N GLY A 68 -0.05 -1.25 9.16
CA GLY A 68 -0.45 -0.33 10.23
C GLY A 68 0.57 -0.17 11.35
N THR A 69 1.80 -0.66 11.17
CA THR A 69 2.80 -0.81 12.23
C THR A 69 3.13 0.52 12.93
N THR A 70 3.10 1.62 12.17
CA THR A 70 3.38 2.97 12.68
C THR A 70 2.13 3.68 13.24
N LEU A 71 0.91 3.19 12.95
CA LEU A 71 -0.34 3.78 13.46
C LEU A 71 -0.45 3.71 14.99
N SER A 72 0.23 2.73 15.61
CA SER A 72 0.25 2.54 17.06
C SER A 72 1.30 3.41 17.79
N ARG A 73 2.37 3.84 17.09
CA ARG A 73 3.62 4.30 17.72
C ARG A 73 3.77 5.82 17.90
N GLY A 74 2.84 6.65 17.42
CA GLY A 74 2.95 8.10 17.51
C GLY A 74 1.66 8.82 17.90
N SER A 75 1.80 9.98 18.55
CA SER A 75 0.78 11.02 18.74
C SER A 75 0.59 11.90 17.50
N ASP A 76 1.18 11.51 16.36
CA ASP A 76 1.21 12.33 15.17
C ASP A 76 -0.11 12.30 14.40
N VAL A 77 -0.43 13.46 13.86
CA VAL A 77 -1.56 13.68 12.95
C VAL A 77 -1.29 12.87 11.69
N ILE A 78 -2.10 11.83 11.46
CA ILE A 78 -2.07 11.09 10.20
C ILE A 78 -2.50 12.06 9.08
N GLN A 79 -1.57 12.40 8.19
CA GLN A 79 -1.90 13.13 6.97
C GLN A 79 -2.57 12.17 5.99
N THR A 80 -3.79 12.47 5.59
CA THR A 80 -4.53 11.69 4.60
C THR A 80 -4.42 12.38 3.24
N ILE A 81 -4.13 11.60 2.21
CA ILE A 81 -4.27 12.02 0.81
C ILE A 81 -5.76 12.27 0.53
N ASN A 82 -6.11 13.44 -0.02
CA ASN A 82 -7.45 14.06 -0.18
C ASN A 82 -7.89 15.06 0.91
N GLY A 83 -7.01 15.51 1.80
CA GLY A 83 -7.27 16.68 2.66
C GLY A 83 -8.25 16.45 3.82
N HIS A 84 -8.79 15.24 3.97
CA HIS A 84 -9.62 14.87 5.12
C HIS A 84 -8.73 14.52 6.31
N ARG A 85 -8.77 15.33 7.37
CA ARG A 85 -7.98 15.13 8.58
C ARG A 85 -8.70 14.15 9.51
N PHE A 86 -8.22 12.91 9.60
CA PHE A 86 -8.74 11.95 10.57
C PHE A 86 -8.09 12.17 11.95
N ARG A 87 -8.93 12.39 12.97
CA ARG A 87 -8.49 12.43 14.37
C ARG A 87 -8.58 11.02 14.96
N LYS A 88 -7.50 10.59 15.64
CA LYS A 88 -7.31 9.27 16.27
C LYS A 88 -8.48 8.81 17.15
N SER A 89 -9.22 9.75 17.74
CA SER A 89 -10.31 9.49 18.70
C SER A 89 -11.60 8.92 18.10
N ARG A 90 -11.63 8.47 16.84
CA ARG A 90 -12.86 8.00 16.17
C ARG A 90 -12.72 6.65 15.46
N LEU A 91 -11.63 5.92 15.71
CA LEU A 91 -11.35 4.63 15.05
C LEU A 91 -11.26 3.45 16.04
N PHE A 92 -11.58 3.68 17.31
CA PHE A 92 -11.86 2.66 18.32
C PHE A 92 -12.99 3.15 19.23
#